data_AF-A0A957LZC3-F1
#
_entry.id   AF-A0A957LZC3-F1
#
_cell.length_a   1.000
_cell.length_b   1.000
_cell.length_c   1.000
_cell.angle_alpha   90.00
_cell.angle_beta   90.00
_cell.angle_gamma   90.00
#
_symmetry.space_group_name_H-M   'P 1'
#
loop_
_entity.id
_entity.type
_entity.pdbx_description
1 polymer ?
#
loop_
_entity_poly.entity_id
_entity_poly.type
_entity_poly.pdbx_seq_one_letter_code
_entity_poly.pdbx_strand_id
1 'polypeptide(L)'
;MYALDRDRGGAAFDDIPCFLGSQLYGCTMDQSNIAYAYPFPSSTITIGIDDISGSDNAYYAYPYLWDLVTTELGVYLKGGSSLPDNGNVPLAAIEAQAIASRTFTYHRDEYVGVIDNSTRYHAYIPFSYEVLLDESQKEDVRNGTLRRFYLTESNTSYPIDAQYGADSPDPTVEGLPTLVSDINYLQSVADPISAAEGILSGNGQGLSSRGSRRWSYGYQSWVPTEADDFWSVRWDDAFQSLTHYYTGIHIRDANSGNAILTPTRRWVPLRIAQLNTPTDTIRLCDNGPTTLIATVQNTGVYNWGPEAFDLSYQPTWSTETLPRELPDNINYVPATDAGDSATTAVTIMVPDNAEKGSAIIRLDMRAYNADGSDYEWFSEGGWPGYAINAEVVECGNNIELGVFLPIVTLGGPVVQ
;
A
#
# COMPACT_ATOMS: atom_id res chain seq x y z
N MET A 1 -5.83 19.66 27.26
CA MET A 1 -6.94 19.42 26.31
C MET A 1 -7.66 20.74 26.08
N TYR A 2 -7.60 21.27 24.86
CA TYR A 2 -8.33 22.47 24.44
C TYR A 2 -9.33 22.06 23.37
N ALA A 3 -10.52 22.64 23.37
CA ALA A 3 -11.50 22.42 22.31
C ALA A 3 -10.98 23.03 21.00
N LEU A 4 -11.17 22.35 19.87
CA LEU A 4 -10.90 22.92 18.54
C LEU A 4 -12.12 23.73 18.07
N ASP A 5 -11.90 24.98 17.64
CA ASP A 5 -12.94 25.85 17.12
C ASP A 5 -13.18 25.60 15.62
N ARG A 6 -14.35 25.04 15.29
CA ARG A 6 -14.80 24.80 13.90
C ARG A 6 -14.84 26.08 13.08
N ASP A 7 -15.27 27.20 13.67
CA ASP A 7 -15.47 28.45 12.94
C ASP A 7 -14.13 29.20 12.73
N ARG A 8 -13.02 28.67 13.27
CA ARG A 8 -11.64 29.15 13.09
C ARG A 8 -10.71 28.11 12.47
N GLY A 9 -11.23 27.09 11.79
CA GLY A 9 -10.40 26.09 11.10
C GLY A 9 -9.60 25.19 12.04
N GLY A 10 -10.17 24.82 13.19
CA GLY A 10 -9.55 23.90 14.13
C GLY A 10 -8.48 24.54 15.03
N ALA A 11 -8.42 25.87 15.14
CA ALA A 11 -7.59 26.51 16.16
C ALA A 11 -8.07 26.11 17.57
N ALA A 12 -7.14 25.76 18.46
CA ALA A 12 -7.45 25.52 19.86
C ALA A 12 -8.05 26.78 20.50
N PHE A 13 -9.13 26.66 21.26
CA PHE A 13 -9.57 27.72 22.16
C PHE A 13 -8.51 27.90 23.24
N ASP A 14 -7.82 29.05 23.27
CA ASP A 14 -6.79 29.34 24.28
C ASP A 14 -7.34 29.29 25.73
N ASP A 15 -8.65 29.41 25.91
CA ASP A 15 -9.30 29.59 27.22
C ASP A 15 -10.35 28.53 27.60
N ILE A 16 -10.61 27.50 26.76
CA ILE A 16 -11.63 26.48 27.07
C ILE A 16 -10.98 25.11 27.32
N PRO A 17 -10.63 24.78 28.57
CA PRO A 17 -10.18 23.45 28.92
C PRO A 17 -11.32 22.44 28.72
N CYS A 18 -11.03 21.29 28.12
CA CYS A 18 -12.00 20.20 28.02
C CYS A 18 -12.33 19.68 29.43
N PHE A 19 -13.54 19.96 29.92
CA PHE A 19 -14.04 19.44 31.20
C PHE A 19 -14.96 18.23 30.98
N LEU A 20 -14.94 17.31 31.94
CA LEU A 20 -15.83 16.17 32.07
C LEU A 20 -17.29 16.57 31.78
N GLY A 21 -17.91 15.95 30.78
CA GLY A 21 -19.33 16.13 30.45
C GLY A 21 -19.66 17.23 29.45
N SER A 22 -18.66 17.90 28.85
CA SER A 22 -18.91 18.81 27.72
C SER A 22 -19.29 18.02 26.45
N GLN A 23 -20.46 18.32 25.88
CA GLN A 23 -20.91 17.77 24.59
C GLN A 23 -20.39 18.58 23.39
N LEU A 24 -19.55 19.59 23.62
CA LEU A 24 -18.94 20.38 22.55
C LEU A 24 -17.76 19.60 21.96
N TYR A 25 -17.87 19.32 20.66
CA TYR A 25 -16.98 18.50 19.84
C TYR A 25 -15.51 18.96 19.84
N GLY A 26 -14.57 18.02 19.63
CA GLY A 26 -13.19 18.33 19.23
C GLY A 26 -12.14 18.47 20.35
N CYS A 27 -12.14 17.60 21.36
CA CYS A 27 -11.00 17.49 22.28
C CYS A 27 -9.96 16.52 21.70
N THR A 28 -8.74 17.00 21.44
CA THR A 28 -7.60 16.11 21.15
C THR A 28 -7.14 15.44 22.44
N MET A 29 -6.97 14.12 22.38
CA MET A 29 -6.41 13.32 23.47
C MET A 29 -4.99 13.80 23.77
N ASP A 30 -4.66 14.01 25.05
CA ASP A 30 -3.27 13.98 25.48
C ASP A 30 -2.81 12.50 25.39
N GLN A 31 -1.78 12.21 24.59
CA GLN A 31 -1.24 10.86 24.38
C GLN A 31 -0.84 10.16 25.69
N SER A 32 -0.68 10.89 26.79
CA SER A 32 -0.35 10.34 28.11
C SER A 32 -1.57 9.91 28.95
N ASN A 33 -2.81 10.17 28.51
CA ASN A 33 -4.01 9.92 29.32
C ASN A 33 -5.08 9.07 28.60
N ILE A 34 -4.91 7.76 28.72
CA ILE A 34 -5.80 6.71 28.17
C ILE A 34 -7.20 6.65 28.80
N ALA A 35 -7.49 7.44 29.85
CA ALA A 35 -8.78 7.38 30.54
C ALA A 35 -9.94 8.08 29.79
N TYR A 36 -9.66 8.78 28.68
CA TYR A 36 -10.62 9.67 28.01
C TYR A 36 -10.61 9.55 26.47
N ALA A 37 -10.45 8.34 25.96
CA ALA A 37 -10.73 8.02 24.57
C ALA A 37 -12.18 8.41 24.20
N TYR A 38 -12.34 9.09 23.07
CA TYR A 38 -13.63 9.17 22.38
C TYR A 38 -14.06 7.74 21.93
N PRO A 39 -15.31 7.48 21.52
CA PRO A 39 -16.48 8.17 22.01
C PRO A 39 -16.75 7.76 23.48
N PHE A 40 -17.52 8.57 24.21
CA PHE A 40 -17.87 8.32 25.60
C PHE A 40 -18.42 6.88 25.79
N PRO A 41 -18.24 6.26 26.98
CA PRO A 41 -18.67 4.88 27.28
C PRO A 41 -20.18 4.60 27.12
N SER A 42 -20.97 5.59 26.71
CA SER A 42 -22.40 5.48 26.43
C SER A 42 -22.86 6.19 25.14
N SER A 43 -21.95 6.75 24.34
CA SER A 43 -22.31 7.38 23.06
C SER A 43 -21.78 6.54 21.91
N THR A 44 -22.68 5.84 21.21
CA THR A 44 -22.41 5.38 19.84
C THR A 44 -22.01 6.58 18.99
N ILE A 45 -20.98 6.44 18.16
CA ILE A 45 -20.68 7.44 17.14
C ILE A 45 -21.93 7.59 16.27
N THR A 46 -22.61 8.74 16.35
CA THR A 46 -23.75 9.12 15.49
C THR A 46 -23.31 9.85 14.22
N ILE A 47 -22.01 9.84 13.91
CA ILE A 47 -21.46 10.36 12.66
C ILE A 47 -21.57 9.24 11.65
N GLY A 48 -22.33 9.43 10.57
CA GLY A 48 -22.43 8.38 9.56
C GLY A 48 -21.10 8.20 8.83
N ILE A 49 -20.71 6.94 8.66
CA ILE A 49 -19.47 6.50 8.01
C ILE A 49 -19.46 6.92 6.53
N ASP A 50 -20.62 6.77 5.89
CA ASP A 50 -20.88 7.16 4.50
C ASP A 50 -22.18 7.98 4.40
N ASP A 51 -22.44 8.91 5.32
CA ASP A 51 -23.68 9.69 5.31
C ASP A 51 -23.75 10.60 4.06
N ILE A 52 -24.20 10.01 2.95
CA ILE A 52 -24.63 10.69 1.73
C ILE A 52 -26.14 10.96 1.84
N SER A 53 -26.72 11.12 3.04
CA SER A 53 -28.14 11.47 3.15
C SER A 53 -28.36 12.70 2.28
N GLY A 54 -29.28 12.55 1.32
CA GLY A 54 -29.54 13.46 0.19
C GLY A 54 -30.05 14.84 0.59
N SER A 55 -29.43 15.48 1.57
CA SER A 55 -29.37 16.92 1.66
C SER A 55 -28.55 17.41 0.46
N ASP A 56 -29.08 18.36 -0.28
CA ASP A 56 -28.42 19.03 -1.42
C ASP A 56 -27.12 19.77 -1.03
N ASN A 57 -26.58 19.52 0.16
CA ASN A 57 -25.32 20.03 0.65
C ASN A 57 -24.27 18.90 0.61
N ALA A 58 -23.59 18.77 -0.54
CA ALA A 58 -22.45 17.88 -0.76
C ALA A 58 -21.28 18.07 0.24
N TYR A 59 -21.38 19.07 1.12
CA TYR A 59 -20.40 19.40 2.16
C TYR A 59 -20.38 18.41 3.34
N TYR A 60 -21.40 17.57 3.52
CA TYR A 60 -21.51 16.66 4.69
C TYR A 60 -21.19 15.19 4.41
N ALA A 61 -20.70 14.84 3.21
CA ALA A 61 -20.75 13.45 2.75
C ALA A 61 -19.75 12.48 3.42
N TYR A 62 -18.65 12.91 4.06
CA TYR A 62 -17.67 11.95 4.66
C TYR A 62 -16.83 12.50 5.84
N PRO A 63 -17.40 13.21 6.83
CA PRO A 63 -16.60 13.84 7.89
C PRO A 63 -15.76 12.83 8.70
N TYR A 64 -16.29 11.64 8.98
CA TYR A 64 -15.56 10.63 9.74
C TYR A 64 -14.29 10.14 9.03
N LEU A 65 -14.41 9.72 7.76
CA LEU A 65 -13.27 9.18 7.02
C LEU A 65 -12.25 10.27 6.69
N TRP A 66 -12.68 11.50 6.41
CA TRP A 66 -11.76 12.62 6.19
C TRP A 66 -10.86 12.87 7.40
N ASP A 67 -11.45 12.97 8.58
CA ASP A 67 -10.72 13.18 9.82
C ASP A 67 -9.81 11.98 10.17
N LEU A 68 -10.32 10.76 9.99
CA LEU A 68 -9.57 9.56 10.30
C LEU A 68 -8.36 9.38 9.39
N VAL A 69 -8.54 9.47 8.08
CA VAL A 69 -7.45 9.36 7.09
C VAL A 69 -6.41 10.46 7.30
N THR A 70 -6.86 11.69 7.59
CA THR A 70 -5.98 12.81 7.91
C THR A 70 -5.10 12.52 9.13
N THR A 71 -5.69 11.90 10.16
CA THR A 71 -5.00 11.58 11.41
C THR A 71 -4.02 10.42 11.23
N GLU A 72 -4.48 9.30 10.67
CA GLU A 72 -3.69 8.06 10.55
C GLU A 72 -2.50 8.21 9.61
N LEU A 73 -2.69 8.93 8.50
CA LEU A 73 -1.59 9.17 7.56
C LEU A 73 -0.76 10.40 7.93
N GLY A 74 -1.19 11.22 8.89
CA GLY A 74 -0.50 12.46 9.25
C GLY A 74 -0.39 13.44 8.07
N VAL A 75 -1.50 13.68 7.36
CA VAL A 75 -1.53 14.47 6.11
C VAL A 75 -1.08 15.93 6.31
N TYR A 76 -1.19 16.46 7.54
CA TYR A 76 -0.80 17.83 7.90
C TYR A 76 0.72 18.07 7.94
N LEU A 77 1.54 17.03 7.82
CA LEU A 77 3.00 17.14 7.87
C LEU A 77 3.55 17.61 6.52
N LYS A 78 3.54 18.92 6.32
CA LYS A 78 4.23 19.53 5.19
C LYS A 78 5.74 19.32 5.36
N GLY A 79 6.32 18.49 4.50
CA GLY A 79 7.77 18.41 4.38
C GLY A 79 8.33 19.74 3.85
N GLY A 80 9.57 20.06 4.22
CA GLY A 80 10.22 21.28 3.75
C GLY A 80 10.19 21.42 2.22
N SER A 81 10.34 22.65 1.71
CA SER A 81 10.21 23.03 0.30
C SER A 81 11.23 22.42 -0.69
N SER A 82 11.93 21.36 -0.31
CA SER A 82 12.96 20.68 -1.10
C SER A 82 12.58 19.24 -1.49
N LEU A 83 11.35 18.80 -1.19
CA LEU A 83 10.92 17.44 -1.49
C LEU A 83 10.27 17.34 -2.87
N PRO A 84 10.48 16.22 -3.59
CA PRO A 84 9.92 16.02 -4.93
C PRO A 84 8.39 16.21 -5.00
N ASP A 85 7.65 16.06 -3.88
CA ASP A 85 6.19 16.21 -3.82
C ASP A 85 5.66 17.12 -2.70
N ASN A 86 6.46 18.07 -2.18
CA ASN A 86 6.08 18.99 -1.09
C ASN A 86 5.54 18.31 0.20
N GLY A 87 5.75 17.00 0.36
CA GLY A 87 5.21 16.21 1.47
C GLY A 87 3.73 15.81 1.33
N ASN A 88 3.12 15.94 0.14
CA ASN A 88 1.76 15.46 -0.09
C ASN A 88 1.71 13.93 -0.02
N VAL A 89 0.73 13.39 0.70
CA VAL A 89 0.53 11.95 0.84
C VAL A 89 0.01 11.38 -0.49
N PRO A 90 0.60 10.31 -1.04
CA PRO A 90 0.14 9.75 -2.32
C PRO A 90 -1.31 9.29 -2.22
N LEU A 91 -2.09 9.54 -3.28
CA LEU A 91 -3.51 9.18 -3.31
C LEU A 91 -3.74 7.69 -3.06
N ALA A 92 -2.87 6.81 -3.56
CA ALA A 92 -2.96 5.36 -3.32
C ALA A 92 -2.89 4.99 -1.82
N ALA A 93 -2.08 5.68 -1.03
CA ALA A 93 -2.01 5.47 0.41
C ALA A 93 -3.25 6.02 1.13
N ILE A 94 -3.77 7.18 0.69
CA ILE A 94 -5.03 7.77 1.17
C ILE A 94 -6.20 6.80 0.92
N GLU A 95 -6.32 6.29 -0.30
CA GLU A 95 -7.34 5.30 -0.69
C GLU A 95 -7.20 4.01 0.12
N ALA A 96 -5.98 3.47 0.29
CA ALA A 96 -5.77 2.26 1.08
C ALA A 96 -6.22 2.46 2.54
N GLN A 97 -5.81 3.55 3.18
CA GLN A 97 -6.23 3.87 4.55
C GLN A 97 -7.74 4.06 4.64
N ALA A 98 -8.36 4.77 3.68
CA ALA A 98 -9.80 5.01 3.66
C ALA A 98 -10.59 3.70 3.58
N ILE A 99 -10.16 2.77 2.72
CA ILE A 99 -10.79 1.45 2.55
C ILE A 99 -10.64 0.59 3.80
N ALA A 100 -9.44 0.49 4.37
CA ALA A 100 -9.21 -0.24 5.61
C ALA A 100 -10.03 0.33 6.77
N SER A 101 -10.03 1.65 6.93
CA SER A 101 -10.80 2.37 7.95
C SER A 101 -12.30 2.15 7.82
N ARG A 102 -12.85 2.24 6.60
CA ARG A 102 -14.27 1.95 6.33
C ARG A 102 -14.60 0.50 6.67
N THR A 103 -13.75 -0.43 6.25
CA THR A 103 -13.96 -1.87 6.50
C THR A 103 -13.98 -2.19 7.98
N PHE A 104 -12.98 -1.68 8.73
CA PHE A 104 -12.94 -1.82 10.18
C PHE A 104 -14.23 -1.29 10.82
N THR A 105 -14.69 -0.13 10.38
CA THR A 105 -15.88 0.50 10.96
C THR A 105 -17.15 -0.29 10.63
N TYR A 106 -17.31 -0.78 9.40
CA TYR A 106 -18.41 -1.68 9.03
C TYR A 106 -18.40 -2.97 9.86
N HIS A 107 -17.23 -3.59 10.05
CA HIS A 107 -17.10 -4.80 10.87
C HIS A 107 -17.47 -4.53 12.33
N ARG A 108 -17.06 -3.37 12.90
CA ARG A 108 -17.43 -2.99 14.26
C ARG A 108 -18.92 -2.72 14.41
N ASP A 109 -19.54 -2.05 13.45
CA ASP A 109 -20.99 -1.79 13.45
C ASP A 109 -21.79 -3.10 13.41
N GLU A 110 -21.44 -4.02 12.51
CA GLU A 110 -22.15 -5.29 12.31
C GLU A 110 -21.98 -6.26 13.49
N TYR A 111 -20.77 -6.39 14.07
CA TYR A 111 -20.45 -7.48 14.98
C TYR A 111 -20.15 -7.08 16.43
N VAL A 112 -19.72 -5.84 16.67
CA VAL A 112 -19.24 -5.39 17.99
C VAL A 112 -20.18 -4.35 18.60
N GLY A 113 -20.86 -3.56 17.77
CA GLY A 113 -21.76 -2.47 18.17
C GLY A 113 -21.04 -1.27 18.80
N VAL A 114 -19.70 -1.25 18.82
CA VAL A 114 -18.88 -0.16 19.39
C VAL A 114 -17.59 0.02 18.57
N ILE A 115 -17.27 1.27 18.28
CA ILE A 115 -16.05 1.73 17.62
C ILE A 115 -15.15 2.34 18.71
N ASP A 116 -14.07 1.65 19.10
CA ASP A 116 -13.15 2.06 20.19
C ASP A 116 -12.05 3.01 19.68
N ASN A 117 -12.07 4.30 20.07
CA ASN A 117 -10.99 5.24 19.70
C ASN A 117 -9.73 4.98 20.52
N SER A 118 -8.86 4.15 19.99
CA SER A 118 -7.64 3.73 20.67
C SER A 118 -6.46 3.88 19.73
N THR A 119 -5.37 4.43 20.25
CA THR A 119 -4.07 4.46 19.54
C THR A 119 -3.55 3.07 19.18
N ARG A 120 -4.22 2.01 19.65
CA ARG A 120 -3.95 0.62 19.27
C ARG A 120 -4.63 0.18 17.97
N TYR A 121 -5.78 0.75 17.61
CA TYR A 121 -6.62 0.26 16.50
C TYR A 121 -7.06 1.38 15.53
N HIS A 122 -7.55 2.50 16.05
CA HIS A 122 -7.85 3.71 15.28
C HIS A 122 -7.81 4.94 16.17
N ALA A 123 -7.28 6.05 15.65
CA ALA A 123 -7.26 7.36 16.28
C ALA A 123 -8.13 8.33 15.46
N TYR A 124 -9.41 8.43 15.82
CA TYR A 124 -10.31 9.46 15.33
C TYR A 124 -10.13 10.77 16.12
N ILE A 125 -9.75 11.83 15.42
CA ILE A 125 -9.70 13.19 15.95
C ILE A 125 -10.68 14.06 15.15
N PRO A 126 -11.80 14.51 15.75
CA PRO A 126 -12.75 15.37 15.04
C PRO A 126 -12.10 16.64 14.49
N PHE A 127 -12.49 17.02 13.28
CA PHE A 127 -12.04 18.23 12.55
C PHE A 127 -10.55 18.24 12.19
N SER A 128 -9.84 17.12 12.27
CA SER A 128 -8.44 17.06 11.84
C SER A 128 -8.30 17.36 10.35
N TYR A 129 -9.31 17.03 9.55
CA TYR A 129 -9.39 17.43 8.14
C TYR A 129 -9.41 18.96 7.96
N GLU A 130 -10.11 19.68 8.84
CA GLU A 130 -10.24 21.13 8.72
C GLU A 130 -8.96 21.89 9.05
N VAL A 131 -8.04 21.25 9.77
CA VAL A 131 -6.70 21.78 10.09
C VAL A 131 -5.78 21.77 8.87
N LEU A 132 -6.11 21.01 7.81
CA LEU A 132 -5.36 21.05 6.56
C LEU A 132 -5.46 22.46 5.96
N LEU A 133 -4.33 23.15 5.85
CA LEU A 133 -4.29 24.52 5.31
C LEU A 133 -4.23 24.56 3.78
N ASP A 134 -3.89 23.43 3.16
CA ASP A 134 -3.73 23.31 1.71
C ASP A 134 -4.97 22.64 1.09
N GLU A 135 -5.65 23.35 0.19
CA GLU A 135 -6.83 22.83 -0.51
C GLU A 135 -6.51 21.63 -1.40
N SER A 136 -5.27 21.49 -1.90
CA SER A 136 -4.88 20.31 -2.66
C SER A 136 -4.87 19.05 -1.77
N GLN A 137 -4.37 19.15 -0.54
CA GLN A 137 -4.39 18.05 0.42
C GLN A 137 -5.81 17.70 0.84
N LYS A 138 -6.65 18.72 1.05
CA LYS A 138 -8.08 18.53 1.31
C LYS A 138 -8.77 17.80 0.15
N GLU A 139 -8.41 18.13 -1.08
CA GLU A 139 -8.94 17.49 -2.29
C GLU A 139 -8.46 16.04 -2.43
N ASP A 140 -7.20 15.75 -2.15
CA ASP A 140 -6.66 14.38 -2.16
C ASP A 140 -7.38 13.49 -1.14
N VAL A 141 -7.62 13.98 0.08
CA VAL A 141 -8.39 13.25 1.10
C VAL A 141 -9.85 13.06 0.68
N ARG A 142 -10.48 14.07 0.06
CA ARG A 142 -11.82 13.90 -0.53
C ARG A 142 -11.80 12.80 -1.57
N ASN A 143 -10.93 12.88 -2.56
CA ASN A 143 -10.84 11.92 -3.65
C ASN A 143 -10.57 10.49 -3.17
N GLY A 144 -9.64 10.31 -2.22
CA GLY A 144 -9.33 8.99 -1.69
C GLY A 144 -10.46 8.35 -0.86
N THR A 145 -11.40 9.15 -0.36
CA THR A 145 -12.54 8.66 0.44
C THR A 145 -13.84 8.52 -0.35
N LEU A 146 -13.92 9.07 -1.58
CA LEU A 146 -15.14 9.06 -2.41
C LEU A 146 -15.70 7.66 -2.69
N ARG A 147 -14.82 6.68 -2.90
CA ARG A 147 -15.21 5.32 -3.29
C ARG A 147 -15.60 4.51 -2.05
N ARG A 148 -16.80 3.93 -2.07
CA ARG A 148 -17.32 3.09 -0.97
C ARG A 148 -16.85 1.65 -1.07
N PHE A 149 -15.54 1.49 -1.13
CA PHE A 149 -14.90 0.18 -1.18
C PHE A 149 -14.61 -0.34 0.23
N TYR A 150 -14.68 -1.65 0.40
CA TYR A 150 -14.38 -2.36 1.65
C TYR A 150 -13.81 -3.76 1.40
N LEU A 151 -13.19 -4.36 2.41
CA LEU A 151 -12.52 -5.66 2.32
C LEU A 151 -13.38 -6.79 2.90
N THR A 152 -13.28 -7.97 2.30
CA THR A 152 -14.02 -9.18 2.71
C THR A 152 -13.14 -10.41 2.55
N GLU A 153 -13.42 -11.50 3.27
CA GLU A 153 -12.85 -12.82 2.90
C GLU A 153 -13.40 -13.31 1.57
N SER A 154 -12.69 -14.23 0.93
CA SER A 154 -13.01 -14.70 -0.42
C SER A 154 -14.39 -15.36 -0.56
N ASN A 155 -14.89 -15.98 0.52
CA ASN A 155 -16.12 -16.76 0.54
C ASN A 155 -17.34 -16.01 1.10
N THR A 156 -17.19 -14.72 1.43
CA THR A 156 -18.23 -13.93 2.10
C THR A 156 -18.33 -12.51 1.57
N SER A 157 -19.46 -11.85 1.80
CA SER A 157 -19.63 -10.40 1.59
C SER A 157 -19.53 -9.60 2.89
N TYR A 158 -19.31 -10.26 4.03
CA TYR A 158 -19.17 -9.59 5.31
C TYR A 158 -17.81 -8.89 5.42
N PRO A 159 -17.76 -7.66 5.97
CA PRO A 159 -16.51 -6.92 6.17
C PRO A 159 -15.61 -7.68 7.15
N ILE A 160 -14.30 -7.67 6.90
CA ILE A 160 -13.32 -8.26 7.83
C ILE A 160 -12.93 -7.30 8.96
N ASP A 161 -12.29 -7.83 10.01
CA ASP A 161 -11.58 -7.00 11.00
C ASP A 161 -10.30 -6.43 10.37
N ALA A 162 -10.46 -5.37 9.58
CA ALA A 162 -9.36 -4.69 8.89
C ALA A 162 -8.52 -3.85 9.86
N GLN A 163 -7.79 -4.52 10.75
CA GLN A 163 -6.89 -3.86 11.69
C GLN A 163 -5.76 -3.13 10.94
N TYR A 164 -5.32 -2.01 11.49
CA TYR A 164 -4.20 -1.25 10.99
C TYR A 164 -3.48 -0.58 12.17
N GLY A 165 -2.24 -0.18 11.91
CA GLY A 165 -1.40 0.53 12.87
C GLY A 165 -0.52 1.53 12.15
N ALA A 166 0.12 2.42 12.92
CA ALA A 166 0.93 3.46 12.34
C ALA A 166 2.11 2.89 11.54
N ASP A 167 2.84 1.91 12.10
CA ASP A 167 4.08 1.44 11.51
C ASP A 167 4.59 0.09 12.09
N SER A 168 5.37 -0.65 11.31
CA SER A 168 6.01 -1.92 11.68
C SER A 168 7.39 -2.05 11.00
N PRO A 169 8.51 -2.15 11.76
CA PRO A 169 9.85 -2.38 11.19
C PRO A 169 10.10 -3.84 10.81
N ASP A 170 9.36 -4.74 11.45
CA ASP A 170 9.40 -6.17 11.22
C ASP A 170 8.22 -6.58 10.32
N PRO A 171 8.20 -7.82 9.79
CA PRO A 171 6.98 -8.38 9.24
C PRO A 171 5.78 -8.09 10.15
N THR A 172 4.61 -7.86 9.55
CA THR A 172 3.41 -7.61 10.34
C THR A 172 3.14 -8.77 11.29
N VAL A 173 2.40 -8.50 12.34
CA VAL A 173 2.06 -9.50 13.34
C VAL A 173 0.83 -10.25 12.88
N GLU A 174 0.86 -11.58 13.02
CA GLU A 174 -0.32 -12.42 12.79
C GLU A 174 -1.48 -12.01 13.72
N GLY A 175 -2.68 -11.95 13.17
CA GLY A 175 -3.91 -11.71 13.90
C GLY A 175 -4.15 -12.83 14.91
N LEU A 176 -4.46 -12.47 16.17
CA LEU A 176 -4.92 -13.45 17.13
C LEU A 176 -6.40 -13.74 16.86
N PRO A 177 -6.85 -15.02 16.80
CA PRO A 177 -8.25 -15.36 16.62
C PRO A 177 -9.14 -14.52 17.53
N THR A 178 -10.11 -13.81 16.93
CA THR A 178 -11.09 -13.07 17.72
C THR A 178 -12.19 -14.04 18.19
N LEU A 179 -13.09 -13.55 19.05
CA LEU A 179 -14.26 -14.31 19.48
C LEU A 179 -15.21 -14.70 18.33
N VAL A 180 -15.01 -14.19 17.11
CA VAL A 180 -15.98 -14.24 16.01
C VAL A 180 -15.54 -15.11 14.82
N SER A 181 -14.23 -15.34 14.60
CA SER A 181 -13.74 -16.28 13.57
C SER A 181 -12.21 -16.51 13.62
N ASP A 182 -11.77 -17.56 12.90
CA ASP A 182 -10.37 -17.72 12.48
C ASP A 182 -9.98 -16.56 11.56
N ILE A 183 -8.80 -15.95 11.79
CA ILE A 183 -8.35 -14.77 11.05
C ILE A 183 -7.32 -15.19 10.00
N ASN A 184 -7.80 -15.72 8.87
CA ASN A 184 -6.92 -16.18 7.80
C ASN A 184 -6.29 -15.04 6.98
N TYR A 185 -6.79 -13.81 7.15
CA TYR A 185 -6.41 -12.63 6.37
C TYR A 185 -5.44 -11.66 7.07
N LEU A 186 -5.26 -11.76 8.39
CA LEU A 186 -4.22 -11.01 9.11
C LEU A 186 -3.01 -11.93 9.33
N GLN A 187 -2.31 -12.25 8.26
CA GLN A 187 -1.07 -13.04 8.35
C GLN A 187 0.13 -12.13 8.55
N SER A 188 1.22 -12.70 9.05
CA SER A 188 2.51 -12.03 9.09
C SER A 188 3.06 -11.90 7.68
N VAL A 189 3.07 -10.68 7.13
CA VAL A 189 3.61 -10.38 5.79
C VAL A 189 4.88 -9.55 5.89
N ALA A 190 5.81 -9.77 4.96
CA ALA A 190 7.07 -9.04 4.94
C ALA A 190 6.88 -7.58 4.51
N ASP A 191 7.30 -6.60 5.31
CA ASP A 191 7.29 -5.17 4.95
C ASP A 191 8.72 -4.59 4.80
N PRO A 192 9.51 -5.06 3.80
CA PRO A 192 10.93 -4.75 3.71
C PRO A 192 11.24 -3.25 3.49
N ILE A 193 10.30 -2.47 2.95
CA ILE A 193 10.49 -1.04 2.76
C ILE A 193 10.53 -0.28 4.10
N SER A 194 9.89 -0.82 5.13
CA SER A 194 9.87 -0.27 6.48
C SER A 194 11.03 -0.78 7.36
N ALA A 195 11.88 -1.70 6.88
CA ALA A 195 12.88 -2.35 7.73
C ALA A 195 13.95 -1.40 8.30
N ALA A 196 14.32 -0.34 7.57
CA ALA A 196 15.36 0.61 8.00
C ALA A 196 14.80 1.72 8.91
N GLU A 197 13.63 2.24 8.56
CA GLU A 197 13.04 3.47 9.13
C GLU A 197 11.70 3.24 9.85
N GLY A 198 11.27 1.98 9.94
CA GLY A 198 10.06 1.58 10.63
C GLY A 198 10.23 1.70 12.13
N ILE A 199 9.16 2.08 12.81
CA ILE A 199 9.09 2.07 14.28
C ILE A 199 7.85 1.30 14.67
N LEU A 200 7.97 0.28 15.51
CA LEU A 200 6.79 -0.49 15.92
C LEU A 200 5.84 0.45 16.68
N SER A 201 4.73 0.79 16.05
CA SER A 201 3.76 1.76 16.57
C SER A 201 2.36 1.32 16.18
N GLY A 202 1.58 0.90 17.18
CA GLY A 202 0.27 0.29 17.01
C GLY A 202 0.29 -1.18 17.43
N ASN A 203 -0.70 -1.95 16.96
CA ASN A 203 -0.80 -3.39 17.21
C ASN A 203 0.12 -4.25 16.30
N GLY A 204 0.66 -3.68 15.23
CA GLY A 204 1.45 -4.38 14.21
C GLY A 204 0.63 -5.29 13.29
N GLN A 205 -0.70 -5.32 13.38
CA GLN A 205 -1.57 -6.23 12.63
C GLN A 205 -2.20 -5.51 11.44
N GLY A 206 -2.20 -6.18 10.28
CA GLY A 206 -2.81 -5.67 9.05
C GLY A 206 -2.03 -4.51 8.44
N LEU A 207 -2.74 -3.47 7.98
CA LEU A 207 -2.15 -2.36 7.23
C LEU A 207 -1.21 -1.52 8.11
N SER A 208 0.03 -1.36 7.66
CA SER A 208 0.95 -0.33 8.17
C SER A 208 0.68 0.98 7.44
N SER A 209 0.13 1.99 8.13
CA SER A 209 -0.24 3.27 7.51
C SER A 209 1.00 3.99 6.93
N ARG A 210 2.12 4.00 7.65
CA ARG A 210 3.40 4.53 7.14
C ARG A 210 4.03 3.62 6.09
N GLY A 211 3.92 2.30 6.24
CA GLY A 211 4.37 1.35 5.22
C GLY A 211 3.66 1.57 3.88
N SER A 212 2.33 1.74 3.89
CA SER A 212 1.57 2.06 2.67
C SER A 212 2.01 3.39 2.04
N ARG A 213 2.31 4.43 2.84
CA ARG A 213 2.91 5.67 2.32
C ARG A 213 4.27 5.41 1.68
N ARG A 214 5.16 4.68 2.35
CA ARG A 214 6.49 4.32 1.83
C ARG A 214 6.39 3.60 0.49
N TRP A 215 5.51 2.59 0.40
CA TRP A 215 5.26 1.87 -0.84
C TRP A 215 4.71 2.77 -1.94
N SER A 216 3.79 3.68 -1.62
CA SER A 216 3.25 4.60 -2.63
C SER A 216 4.20 5.73 -3.04
N TYR A 217 5.19 6.08 -2.23
CA TYR A 217 6.28 6.95 -2.68
C TYR A 217 7.38 6.20 -3.43
N GLY A 218 7.67 4.96 -3.01
CA GLY A 218 8.89 4.24 -3.39
C GLY A 218 10.12 4.71 -2.62
N TYR A 219 9.95 4.99 -1.32
CA TYR A 219 11.00 5.44 -0.41
C TYR A 219 10.88 4.73 0.93
N GLN A 220 12.00 4.49 1.59
CA GLN A 220 12.05 3.89 2.93
C GLN A 220 11.62 4.85 4.03
N SER A 221 11.80 6.16 3.84
CA SER A 221 11.24 7.13 4.77
C SER A 221 9.76 7.40 4.50
N TRP A 222 8.97 7.50 5.58
CA TRP A 222 7.55 7.85 5.49
C TRP A 222 7.31 9.36 5.26
N VAL A 223 8.33 10.19 5.50
CA VAL A 223 8.45 11.57 5.01
C VAL A 223 9.70 11.61 4.14
N PRO A 224 9.59 11.69 2.80
CA PRO A 224 10.75 11.83 1.94
C PRO A 224 11.55 13.02 2.47
N THR A 225 12.78 12.85 2.91
CA THR A 225 13.60 13.98 3.41
C THR A 225 14.98 14.01 2.79
N GLU A 226 15.47 12.86 2.33
CA GLU A 226 16.81 12.71 1.76
C GLU A 226 16.78 11.90 0.45
N ALA A 227 17.79 12.14 -0.40
CA ALA A 227 17.93 11.50 -1.70
C ALA A 227 18.51 10.07 -1.62
N ASP A 228 18.79 9.54 -0.43
CA ASP A 228 19.46 8.24 -0.25
C ASP A 228 18.50 7.13 0.22
N ASP A 229 17.21 7.44 0.47
CA ASP A 229 16.21 6.50 1.00
C ASP A 229 15.32 5.85 -0.08
N PHE A 230 15.77 5.81 -1.33
CA PHE A 230 14.95 5.26 -2.41
C PHE A 230 14.72 3.76 -2.26
N TRP A 231 13.56 3.32 -2.75
CA TRP A 231 13.23 1.91 -2.90
C TRP A 231 13.05 1.53 -4.36
N SER A 232 13.42 0.30 -4.72
CA SER A 232 13.29 -0.20 -6.10
C SER A 232 11.86 -0.26 -6.65
N VAL A 233 10.85 -0.17 -5.78
CA VAL A 233 9.44 -0.42 -6.09
C VAL A 233 8.55 0.71 -5.58
N ARG A 234 7.54 1.09 -6.37
CA ARG A 234 6.44 1.97 -5.96
C ARG A 234 5.07 1.37 -6.32
N TRP A 235 4.06 1.58 -5.49
CA TRP A 235 2.68 1.17 -5.77
C TRP A 235 1.75 2.36 -5.97
N ASP A 236 1.24 2.49 -7.19
CA ASP A 236 0.33 3.56 -7.60
C ASP A 236 -1.15 3.19 -7.42
N ASP A 237 -1.44 1.95 -7.01
CA ASP A 237 -2.79 1.44 -6.76
C ASP A 237 -2.94 1.01 -5.30
N ALA A 238 -3.95 1.54 -4.62
CA ALA A 238 -4.31 1.18 -3.24
C ALA A 238 -4.53 -0.31 -3.06
N PHE A 239 -5.00 -1.01 -4.10
CA PHE A 239 -5.30 -2.44 -4.04
C PHE A 239 -4.02 -3.26 -3.80
N GLN A 240 -2.88 -2.79 -4.31
CA GLN A 240 -1.58 -3.43 -4.07
C GLN A 240 -1.22 -3.37 -2.58
N SER A 241 -1.36 -2.20 -1.95
CA SER A 241 -1.17 -2.07 -0.48
C SER A 241 -2.14 -2.96 0.30
N LEU A 242 -3.43 -2.92 -0.02
CA LEU A 242 -4.44 -3.66 0.73
C LEU A 242 -4.25 -5.18 0.63
N THR A 243 -3.99 -5.69 -0.56
CA THR A 243 -3.78 -7.14 -0.77
C THR A 243 -2.41 -7.63 -0.30
N HIS A 244 -1.44 -6.72 -0.14
CA HIS A 244 -0.17 -7.00 0.53
C HIS A 244 -0.37 -7.25 2.02
N TYR A 245 -1.09 -6.35 2.72
CA TYR A 245 -1.26 -6.39 4.17
C TYR A 245 -2.41 -7.29 4.65
N TYR A 246 -3.38 -7.59 3.78
CA TYR A 246 -4.51 -8.46 4.09
C TYR A 246 -4.53 -9.65 3.12
N THR A 247 -4.08 -10.81 3.58
CA THR A 247 -3.94 -12.02 2.75
C THR A 247 -5.30 -12.56 2.32
N GLY A 248 -5.43 -12.95 1.05
CA GLY A 248 -6.59 -13.73 0.56
C GLY A 248 -7.94 -12.99 0.56
N ILE A 249 -7.95 -11.67 0.75
CA ILE A 249 -9.18 -10.87 0.75
C ILE A 249 -9.69 -10.56 -0.64
N HIS A 250 -10.93 -10.10 -0.75
CA HIS A 250 -11.44 -9.36 -1.89
C HIS A 250 -11.84 -7.94 -1.49
N ILE A 251 -11.56 -6.98 -2.37
CA ILE A 251 -12.09 -5.62 -2.30
C ILE A 251 -13.43 -5.60 -3.04
N ARG A 252 -14.45 -5.00 -2.42
CA ARG A 252 -15.82 -4.92 -2.94
C ARG A 252 -16.30 -3.48 -3.05
N ASP A 253 -17.17 -3.23 -4.01
CA ASP A 253 -17.87 -1.95 -4.15
C ASP A 253 -19.26 -2.00 -3.51
N ALA A 254 -19.45 -1.29 -2.40
CA ALA A 254 -20.75 -1.19 -1.73
C ALA A 254 -21.82 -0.47 -2.59
N ASN A 255 -21.41 0.40 -3.52
CA ASN A 255 -22.34 1.10 -4.41
C ASN A 255 -22.79 0.25 -5.60
N SER A 256 -22.09 -0.83 -5.89
CA SER A 256 -22.35 -1.71 -7.04
C SER A 256 -22.80 -3.11 -6.60
N GLY A 257 -23.68 -3.18 -5.60
CA GLY A 257 -24.24 -4.45 -5.12
C GLY A 257 -23.20 -5.43 -4.57
N ASN A 258 -22.14 -4.91 -3.93
CA ASN A 258 -21.03 -5.69 -3.37
C ASN A 258 -20.19 -6.44 -4.43
N ALA A 259 -20.11 -5.90 -5.65
CA ALA A 259 -19.29 -6.44 -6.73
C ALA A 259 -17.83 -6.59 -6.30
N ILE A 260 -17.23 -7.74 -6.59
CA ILE A 260 -15.80 -8.01 -6.36
C ILE A 260 -14.98 -7.22 -7.39
N LEU A 261 -14.03 -6.42 -6.93
CA LEU A 261 -13.17 -5.58 -7.77
C LEU A 261 -11.78 -6.18 -8.02
N THR A 262 -11.45 -7.27 -7.33
CA THR A 262 -10.11 -7.86 -7.38
C THR A 262 -10.18 -9.27 -7.94
N PRO A 263 -9.28 -9.64 -8.89
CA PRO A 263 -9.18 -11.02 -9.35
C PRO A 263 -8.63 -11.93 -8.25
N THR A 264 -8.75 -13.24 -8.47
CA THR A 264 -8.26 -14.28 -7.53
C THR A 264 -6.74 -14.46 -7.59
N ARG A 265 -6.15 -14.24 -8.77
CA ARG A 265 -4.71 -14.30 -9.04
C ARG A 265 -4.13 -12.90 -9.02
N ARG A 266 -3.22 -12.65 -8.07
CA ARG A 266 -2.63 -11.33 -7.80
C ARG A 266 -1.20 -11.49 -7.33
N TRP A 267 -0.40 -10.46 -7.55
CA TRP A 267 0.98 -10.40 -7.10
C TRP A 267 1.40 -8.95 -6.85
N VAL A 268 2.39 -8.72 -6.01
CA VAL A 268 3.06 -7.40 -5.96
C VAL A 268 4.58 -7.60 -5.95
N PRO A 269 5.35 -6.73 -6.61
CA PRO A 269 6.79 -6.69 -6.41
C PRO A 269 7.07 -6.10 -5.03
N LEU A 270 8.00 -6.71 -4.30
CA LEU A 270 8.54 -6.17 -3.06
C LEU A 270 9.92 -5.53 -3.28
N ARG A 271 10.73 -6.08 -4.21
CA ARG A 271 12.05 -5.55 -4.53
C ARG A 271 12.52 -5.99 -5.92
N ILE A 272 13.22 -5.12 -6.63
CA ILE A 272 13.95 -5.46 -7.87
C ILE A 272 15.42 -5.12 -7.66
N ALA A 273 16.28 -6.13 -7.64
CA ALA A 273 17.66 -5.99 -7.16
C ALA A 273 18.53 -5.04 -8.02
N GLN A 274 18.17 -4.85 -9.29
CA GLN A 274 18.88 -4.02 -10.25
C GLN A 274 18.44 -2.55 -10.22
N LEU A 275 17.41 -2.20 -9.44
CA LEU A 275 16.91 -0.84 -9.30
C LEU A 275 17.20 -0.35 -7.88
N ASN A 276 17.64 0.90 -7.75
CA ASN A 276 17.70 1.61 -6.47
C ASN A 276 16.45 2.47 -6.30
N THR A 277 15.93 3.05 -7.38
CA THR A 277 14.72 3.87 -7.39
C THR A 277 13.65 3.30 -8.35
N PRO A 278 12.36 3.62 -8.18
CA PRO A 278 11.31 3.18 -9.10
C PRO A 278 11.45 3.80 -10.50
N THR A 279 12.20 4.89 -10.61
CA THR A 279 12.42 5.64 -11.86
C THR A 279 13.71 5.27 -12.57
N ASP A 280 14.54 4.41 -11.97
CA ASP A 280 15.81 3.98 -12.56
C ASP A 280 15.59 3.33 -13.92
N THR A 281 16.51 3.62 -14.84
CA THR A 281 16.50 3.06 -16.19
C THR A 281 17.45 1.88 -16.25
N ILE A 282 16.94 0.69 -16.57
CA ILE A 282 17.78 -0.49 -16.84
C ILE A 282 18.37 -0.41 -18.25
N ARG A 283 19.60 -0.88 -18.42
CA ARG A 283 20.22 -1.00 -19.74
C ARG A 283 19.99 -2.41 -20.28
N LEU A 284 19.39 -2.50 -21.46
CA LEU A 284 19.13 -3.74 -22.17
C LEU A 284 20.09 -3.86 -23.35
N CYS A 285 20.78 -5.00 -23.47
CA CYS A 285 21.64 -5.27 -24.60
C CYS A 285 20.83 -5.70 -25.83
N ASP A 286 21.05 -5.05 -26.97
CA ASP A 286 20.42 -5.39 -28.26
C ASP A 286 20.81 -6.77 -28.82
N ASN A 287 21.81 -7.43 -28.24
CA ASN A 287 22.31 -8.74 -28.68
C ASN A 287 22.52 -9.74 -27.53
N GLY A 288 21.90 -9.52 -26.36
CA GLY A 288 22.17 -10.37 -25.21
C GLY A 288 21.08 -10.38 -24.14
N PRO A 289 21.01 -11.46 -23.35
CA PRO A 289 20.06 -11.57 -22.25
C PRO A 289 20.40 -10.57 -21.14
N THR A 290 19.38 -9.91 -20.60
CA THR A 290 19.48 -9.12 -19.37
C THR A 290 18.62 -9.76 -18.29
N THR A 291 19.23 -10.23 -17.19
CA THR A 291 18.49 -10.87 -16.10
C THR A 291 18.19 -9.87 -14.98
N LEU A 292 16.91 -9.73 -14.63
CA LEU A 292 16.47 -9.07 -13.41
C LEU A 292 16.13 -10.09 -12.32
N ILE A 293 16.37 -9.71 -11.07
CA ILE A 293 16.01 -10.52 -9.90
C ILE A 293 14.96 -9.75 -9.12
N ALA A 294 13.77 -10.32 -9.00
CA ALA A 294 12.64 -9.73 -8.30
C ALA A 294 12.25 -10.57 -7.09
N THR A 295 11.98 -9.91 -5.98
CA THR A 295 11.22 -10.49 -4.87
C THR A 295 9.77 -10.09 -5.06
N VAL A 296 8.89 -11.08 -5.14
CA VAL A 296 7.45 -10.91 -5.38
C VAL A 296 6.67 -11.56 -4.25
N GLN A 297 5.49 -11.04 -3.94
CA GLN A 297 4.57 -11.63 -2.97
C GLN A 297 3.34 -12.20 -3.68
N ASN A 298 2.87 -13.35 -3.22
CA ASN A 298 1.57 -13.90 -3.60
C ASN A 298 0.45 -13.19 -2.82
N THR A 299 -0.15 -12.17 -3.41
CA THR A 299 -1.29 -11.45 -2.83
C THR A 299 -2.64 -12.03 -3.27
N GLY A 300 -2.63 -13.19 -3.94
CA GLY A 300 -3.82 -13.89 -4.40
C GLY A 300 -4.65 -14.51 -3.27
N VAL A 301 -5.68 -15.25 -3.65
CA VAL A 301 -6.53 -16.02 -2.72
C VAL A 301 -6.15 -17.51 -2.67
N TYR A 302 -5.18 -17.93 -3.48
CA TYR A 302 -4.70 -19.31 -3.57
C TYR A 302 -3.17 -19.36 -3.56
N ASN A 303 -2.62 -20.46 -3.08
CA ASN A 303 -1.18 -20.69 -3.09
C ASN A 303 -0.68 -20.91 -4.53
N TRP A 304 0.54 -20.46 -4.81
CA TRP A 304 1.23 -20.78 -6.03
C TRP A 304 1.79 -22.19 -5.95
N GLY A 305 1.32 -23.08 -6.81
CA GLY A 305 1.85 -24.43 -6.94
C GLY A 305 3.23 -24.46 -7.62
N PRO A 306 3.98 -25.56 -7.47
CA PRO A 306 5.24 -25.74 -8.19
C PRO A 306 4.98 -25.73 -9.70
N GLU A 307 5.84 -25.05 -10.45
CA GLU A 307 5.80 -24.98 -11.93
C GLU A 307 4.46 -24.45 -12.51
N ALA A 308 3.62 -23.81 -11.70
CA ALA A 308 2.33 -23.30 -12.12
C ALA A 308 2.37 -21.82 -12.53
N PHE A 309 3.40 -21.09 -12.10
CA PHE A 309 3.50 -19.65 -12.28
C PHE A 309 4.91 -19.22 -12.63
N ASP A 310 5.06 -18.21 -13.46
CA ASP A 310 6.34 -17.57 -13.76
C ASP A 310 6.21 -16.04 -13.79
N LEU A 311 7.33 -15.36 -13.51
CA LEU A 311 7.45 -13.92 -13.68
C LEU A 311 8.05 -13.66 -15.07
N SER A 312 7.28 -12.96 -15.91
CA SER A 312 7.66 -12.65 -17.28
C SER A 312 7.52 -11.15 -17.56
N TYR A 313 7.70 -10.73 -18.81
CA TYR A 313 7.65 -9.33 -19.19
C TYR A 313 6.90 -9.11 -20.51
N GLN A 314 6.31 -7.93 -20.64
CA GLN A 314 5.72 -7.40 -21.86
C GLN A 314 6.47 -6.11 -22.20
N PRO A 315 7.26 -6.09 -23.29
CA PRO A 315 7.97 -4.88 -23.66
C PRO A 315 7.06 -3.93 -24.45
N THR A 316 7.26 -2.63 -24.24
CA THR A 316 6.79 -1.56 -25.13
C THR A 316 8.01 -0.87 -25.72
N TRP A 317 8.31 -1.19 -26.98
CA TRP A 317 9.40 -0.57 -27.74
C TRP A 317 8.90 0.72 -28.41
N SER A 318 9.80 1.68 -28.66
CA SER A 318 9.48 3.04 -29.10
C SER A 318 8.60 3.16 -30.36
N THR A 319 8.51 2.12 -31.20
CA THR A 319 7.84 2.19 -32.50
C THR A 319 6.94 1.01 -32.86
N GLU A 320 6.88 -0.06 -32.05
CA GLU A 320 6.03 -1.22 -32.37
C GLU A 320 5.67 -2.03 -31.11
N THR A 321 4.38 -2.35 -30.95
CA THR A 321 3.96 -3.41 -30.03
C THR A 321 4.34 -4.74 -30.67
N LEU A 322 5.59 -5.17 -30.48
CA LEU A 322 6.00 -6.50 -30.93
C LEU A 322 5.13 -7.58 -30.24
N PRO A 323 4.92 -8.74 -30.88
CA PRO A 323 4.19 -9.85 -30.27
C PRO A 323 4.78 -10.15 -28.89
N ARG A 324 3.93 -10.53 -27.92
CA ARG A 324 4.38 -10.97 -26.60
C ARG A 324 5.35 -12.14 -26.79
N GLU A 325 6.64 -11.89 -26.65
CA GLU A 325 7.64 -12.94 -26.79
C GLU A 325 7.59 -13.85 -25.56
N LEU A 326 7.50 -15.15 -25.83
CA LEU A 326 7.75 -16.17 -24.83
C LEU A 326 9.26 -16.35 -24.79
N PRO A 327 9.95 -16.05 -23.68
CA PRO A 327 11.32 -16.51 -23.55
C PRO A 327 11.31 -18.05 -23.62
N ASP A 328 12.23 -18.63 -24.39
CA ASP A 328 12.42 -20.08 -24.49
C ASP A 328 12.78 -20.74 -23.14
N ASN A 329 13.19 -19.93 -22.16
CA ASN A 329 13.52 -20.34 -20.79
C ASN A 329 12.52 -19.75 -19.79
N ILE A 330 11.56 -20.59 -19.38
CA ILE A 330 10.59 -20.24 -18.33
C ILE A 330 11.28 -20.42 -16.96
N ASN A 331 11.34 -19.34 -16.19
CA ASN A 331 11.79 -19.39 -14.80
C ASN A 331 10.56 -19.40 -13.88
N TYR A 332 10.13 -20.60 -13.53
CA TYR A 332 9.01 -20.77 -12.60
C TYR A 332 9.31 -20.11 -11.25
N VAL A 333 8.31 -19.42 -10.71
CA VAL A 333 8.35 -18.92 -9.34
C VAL A 333 8.27 -20.14 -8.39
N PRO A 334 9.06 -20.18 -7.31
CA PRO A 334 8.92 -21.19 -6.28
C PRO A 334 7.48 -21.31 -5.78
N ALA A 335 7.09 -22.50 -5.32
CA ALA A 335 5.82 -22.67 -4.63
C ALA A 335 5.74 -21.70 -3.45
N THR A 336 4.67 -20.90 -3.39
CA THR A 336 4.55 -19.76 -2.48
C THR A 336 3.13 -19.68 -1.96
N ASP A 337 2.96 -19.77 -0.64
CA ASP A 337 1.63 -19.66 -0.03
C ASP A 337 1.07 -18.25 -0.19
N ALA A 338 -0.26 -18.09 -0.13
CA ALA A 338 -0.85 -16.76 -0.15
C ALA A 338 -0.34 -15.97 1.08
N GLY A 339 0.09 -14.71 0.87
CA GLY A 339 0.73 -13.88 1.89
C GLY A 339 2.26 -13.96 1.90
N ASP A 340 2.83 -15.07 1.43
CA ASP A 340 4.28 -15.28 1.39
C ASP A 340 4.94 -14.63 0.17
N SER A 341 6.28 -14.54 0.23
CA SER A 341 7.11 -13.99 -0.84
C SER A 341 8.13 -14.98 -1.37
N ALA A 342 8.51 -14.80 -2.63
CA ALA A 342 9.53 -15.58 -3.30
C ALA A 342 10.43 -14.69 -4.15
N THR A 343 11.71 -15.07 -4.25
CA THR A 343 12.66 -14.45 -5.18
C THR A 343 12.75 -15.28 -6.45
N THR A 344 12.61 -14.62 -7.60
CA THR A 344 12.71 -15.24 -8.92
C THR A 344 13.48 -14.35 -9.88
N ALA A 345 13.94 -14.92 -10.99
CA ALA A 345 14.67 -14.22 -12.03
C ALA A 345 13.85 -14.14 -13.32
N VAL A 346 13.81 -12.96 -13.94
CA VAL A 346 13.24 -12.75 -15.28
C VAL A 346 14.36 -12.41 -16.23
N THR A 347 14.47 -13.16 -17.33
CA THR A 347 15.46 -12.90 -18.38
C THR A 347 14.79 -12.18 -19.53
N ILE A 348 15.21 -10.94 -19.75
CA ILE A 348 14.75 -10.07 -20.83
C ILE A 348 15.65 -10.30 -22.04
N MET A 349 15.01 -10.68 -23.14
CA MET A 349 15.59 -10.73 -24.48
C MET A 349 15.12 -9.50 -25.26
N VAL A 350 16.07 -8.79 -25.85
CA VAL A 350 15.78 -7.73 -26.82
C VAL A 350 15.73 -8.36 -28.21
N PRO A 351 14.63 -8.20 -28.97
CA PRO A 351 14.55 -8.70 -30.33
C PRO A 351 15.60 -8.08 -31.25
N ASP A 352 16.14 -8.85 -32.21
CA ASP A 352 17.17 -8.38 -33.16
C ASP A 352 16.76 -7.12 -33.95
N ASN A 353 15.46 -6.87 -34.08
CA ASN A 353 14.88 -5.72 -34.79
C ASN A 353 14.43 -4.57 -33.86
N ALA A 354 14.64 -4.66 -32.55
CA ALA A 354 14.26 -3.59 -31.64
C ALA A 354 15.10 -2.33 -31.89
N GLU A 355 14.44 -1.18 -31.92
CA GLU A 355 15.14 0.10 -32.02
C GLU A 355 15.92 0.41 -30.74
N LYS A 356 17.11 0.99 -30.91
CA LYS A 356 17.91 1.52 -29.79
C LYS A 356 17.21 2.74 -29.22
N GLY A 357 17.23 2.88 -27.89
CA GLY A 357 16.63 4.01 -27.18
C GLY A 357 15.70 3.59 -26.05
N SER A 358 14.82 4.51 -25.64
CA SER A 358 13.93 4.31 -24.50
C SER A 358 12.88 3.24 -24.75
N ALA A 359 12.67 2.40 -23.74
CA ALA A 359 11.66 1.36 -23.71
C ALA A 359 11.00 1.30 -22.34
N ILE A 360 9.83 0.67 -22.26
CA ILE A 360 9.19 0.32 -20.99
C ILE A 360 9.05 -1.19 -20.94
N ILE A 361 9.56 -1.81 -19.88
CA ILE A 361 9.39 -3.23 -19.62
C ILE A 361 8.32 -3.39 -18.55
N ARG A 362 7.21 -4.04 -18.89
CA ARG A 362 6.15 -4.36 -17.92
C ARG A 362 6.34 -5.78 -17.42
N LEU A 363 6.83 -5.94 -16.20
CA LEU A 363 6.83 -7.23 -15.51
C LEU A 363 5.39 -7.65 -15.19
N ASP A 364 5.08 -8.92 -15.37
CA ASP A 364 3.78 -9.49 -14.99
C ASP A 364 3.88 -10.99 -14.75
N MET A 365 2.97 -11.52 -13.94
CA MET A 365 2.89 -12.95 -13.63
C MET A 365 2.02 -13.66 -14.66
N ARG A 366 2.38 -14.90 -14.98
CA ARG A 366 1.54 -15.80 -15.77
C ARG A 366 1.18 -17.03 -14.96
N ALA A 367 -0.02 -17.55 -15.20
CA ALA A 367 -0.47 -18.84 -14.70
C ALA A 367 -0.54 -19.84 -15.84
N TYR A 368 0.08 -21.00 -15.70
CA TYR A 368 -0.01 -22.09 -16.66
C TYR A 368 -1.18 -23.02 -16.34
N ASN A 369 -1.81 -23.55 -17.38
CA ASN A 369 -2.71 -24.68 -17.24
C ASN A 369 -1.95 -25.92 -16.76
N ALA A 370 -2.67 -26.88 -16.15
CA ALA A 370 -2.07 -28.11 -15.62
C ALA A 370 -1.34 -28.96 -16.67
N ASP A 371 -1.62 -28.73 -17.96
CA ASP A 371 -0.95 -29.38 -19.10
C ASP A 371 0.20 -28.54 -19.70
N GLY A 372 0.47 -27.35 -19.13
CA GLY A 372 1.51 -26.42 -19.57
C GLY A 372 1.29 -25.80 -20.95
N SER A 373 0.13 -26.03 -21.59
CA SER A 373 -0.08 -25.71 -23.00
C SER A 373 -0.57 -24.28 -23.27
N ASP A 374 -1.12 -23.64 -22.24
CA ASP A 374 -1.69 -22.30 -22.33
C ASP A 374 -1.45 -21.55 -21.01
N TYR A 375 -1.40 -20.22 -21.11
CA TYR A 375 -1.12 -19.34 -19.99
C TYR A 375 -2.04 -18.13 -19.98
N GLU A 376 -2.30 -17.61 -18.80
CA GLU A 376 -3.06 -16.38 -18.59
C GLU A 376 -2.19 -15.37 -17.86
N TRP A 377 -2.09 -14.15 -18.39
CA TRP A 377 -1.43 -13.06 -17.68
C TRP A 377 -2.34 -12.53 -16.59
N PHE A 378 -1.80 -12.21 -15.42
CA PHE A 378 -2.61 -11.67 -14.33
C PHE A 378 -3.24 -10.31 -14.74
N SER A 379 -2.58 -9.56 -15.62
CA SER A 379 -3.13 -8.35 -16.23
C SER A 379 -4.31 -8.53 -17.15
N GLU A 380 -4.50 -9.71 -17.75
CA GLU A 380 -5.71 -10.01 -18.52
C GLU A 380 -6.92 -10.24 -17.60
N GLY A 381 -6.67 -10.77 -16.39
CA GLY A 381 -7.65 -10.86 -15.31
C GLY A 381 -7.91 -9.54 -14.58
N GLY A 382 -7.27 -8.44 -14.99
CA GLY A 382 -7.46 -7.10 -14.42
C GLY A 382 -6.53 -6.74 -13.25
N TRP A 383 -5.49 -7.51 -12.97
CA TRP A 383 -4.48 -7.15 -11.96
C TRP A 383 -3.31 -6.37 -12.58
N PRO A 384 -2.83 -5.25 -12.01
CA PRO A 384 -1.75 -4.50 -12.64
C PRO A 384 -0.43 -5.29 -12.70
N GLY A 385 0.32 -5.06 -13.78
CA GLY A 385 1.74 -5.45 -13.86
C GLY A 385 2.62 -4.31 -13.35
N TYR A 386 3.94 -4.49 -13.35
CA TYR A 386 4.90 -3.49 -12.87
C TYR A 386 5.78 -2.95 -14.00
N ALA A 387 5.70 -1.65 -14.27
CA ALA A 387 6.46 -1.01 -15.34
C ALA A 387 7.85 -0.56 -14.86
N ILE A 388 8.86 -0.78 -15.70
CA ILE A 388 10.26 -0.42 -15.47
C ILE A 388 10.75 0.39 -16.68
N ASN A 389 11.43 1.50 -16.42
CA ASN A 389 12.10 2.26 -17.47
C ASN A 389 13.32 1.48 -17.98
N ALA A 390 13.48 1.41 -19.30
CA ALA A 390 14.60 0.73 -19.92
C ALA A 390 15.20 1.56 -21.05
N GLU A 391 16.46 1.27 -21.37
CA GLU A 391 17.19 1.81 -22.52
C GLU A 391 17.83 0.64 -23.27
N VAL A 392 17.45 0.45 -24.53
CA VAL A 392 18.09 -0.50 -25.43
C VAL A 392 19.36 0.12 -25.98
N VAL A 393 20.50 -0.52 -25.73
CA VAL A 393 21.82 -0.05 -26.14
C VAL A 393 22.57 -1.10 -26.94
N GLU A 394 23.50 -0.64 -27.78
CA GLU A 394 24.44 -1.53 -28.47
C GLU A 394 25.45 -2.08 -27.48
N CYS A 395 25.39 -3.38 -27.22
CA CYS A 395 26.38 -4.03 -26.40
C CYS A 395 27.55 -4.48 -27.28
N GLY A 396 28.67 -3.77 -27.16
CA GLY A 396 29.91 -4.18 -27.83
C GLY A 396 30.32 -5.58 -27.41
N ASN A 397 30.94 -6.35 -28.31
CA ASN A 397 31.43 -7.72 -28.06
C ASN A 397 32.50 -7.84 -26.94
N ASN A 398 32.81 -6.77 -26.22
CA ASN A 398 33.78 -6.74 -25.14
C ASN A 398 33.03 -6.72 -23.79
N ILE A 399 32.84 -7.92 -23.25
CA ILE A 399 32.45 -8.12 -21.85
C ILE A 399 33.63 -7.65 -20.98
N GLU A 400 33.68 -6.36 -20.63
CA GLU A 400 34.22 -5.99 -19.33
C GLU A 400 33.09 -6.19 -18.33
N LEU A 401 33.16 -7.27 -17.56
CA LEU A 401 32.32 -7.56 -16.40
C LEU A 401 32.53 -6.45 -15.34
N GLY A 402 31.90 -5.31 -15.55
CA GLY A 402 31.66 -4.29 -14.53
C GLY A 402 30.53 -4.74 -13.62
N VAL A 403 30.72 -5.88 -12.93
CA VAL A 403 29.88 -6.20 -11.78
C VAL A 403 30.20 -5.17 -10.71
N PHE A 404 29.38 -4.13 -10.59
CA PHE A 404 29.32 -3.33 -9.37
C PHE A 404 28.72 -4.23 -8.28
N LEU A 405 29.56 -5.08 -7.68
CA LEU A 405 29.29 -5.60 -6.35
C LEU A 405 29.51 -4.42 -5.38
N PRO A 406 28.49 -3.98 -4.62
CA PRO A 406 28.78 -3.11 -3.49
C PRO A 406 29.68 -3.89 -2.52
N ILE A 407 30.93 -3.43 -2.36
CA ILE A 407 31.83 -3.92 -1.32
C ILE A 407 31.23 -3.44 0.01
N VAL A 408 30.47 -4.30 0.67
CA VAL A 408 30.14 -4.15 2.09
C VAL A 408 31.44 -4.37 2.86
N THR A 409 32.11 -3.28 3.24
CA THR A 409 33.23 -3.33 4.18
C THR A 409 32.65 -3.46 5.58
N LEU A 410 32.65 -4.69 6.12
CA LEU A 410 32.39 -4.93 7.55
C LEU A 410 33.59 -4.39 8.35
N GLY A 411 33.52 -3.11 8.74
CA GLY A 411 34.42 -2.51 9.70
C GLY A 411 34.09 -2.96 11.11
N GLY A 412 34.69 -4.07 11.55
CA GLY A 412 34.74 -4.43 12.97
C GLY A 412 35.82 -3.60 13.70
N PRO A 413 35.60 -3.19 14.97
CA PRO A 413 36.59 -2.43 15.72
C PRO A 413 37.78 -3.32 16.11
N VAL A 414 38.99 -2.84 15.80
CA VAL A 414 40.24 -3.37 16.35
C VAL A 414 40.37 -2.89 17.80
N VAL A 415 40.25 -3.82 18.74
CA VAL A 415 40.63 -3.60 20.14
C VAL A 415 42.16 -3.54 20.20
N GLN A 416 42.71 -2.43 20.67
CA GLN A 416 44.09 -2.34 21.17
C GLN A 416 44.12 -2.52 22.68
#